data_AF-A0A3Q7TXM8-F1
#
_entry.id   AF-A0A3Q7TXM8-F1
#
_cell.length_a   1.000
_cell.length_b   1.000
_cell.length_c   1.000
_cell.angle_alpha   90.00
_cell.angle_beta   90.00
_cell.angle_gamma   90.00
#
_symmetry.space_group_name_H-M   'P 1'
#
loop_
_entity.id
_entity.type
_entity.pdbx_description
1 polymer ?
#
loop_
_entity_poly.entity_id
_entity_poly.type
_entity_poly.pdbx_seq_one_letter_code
_entity_poly.pdbx_strand_id
1 'polypeptide(L)'
;MSPKPIWWQEMATERNLFGLGINLQGIVIVEKTQMSEQYYSAIQKFTVLDLGMVLLPVASQMEASCLIIQLVQEQTKEPSKNPFLSKKRAPIPELSLLRTVQQIPGVGKVKALLLLQKFPSIQQLSNASLRELEPVVGPAVAQHIQAFFTQPR
;
A
#
# COMPACT_ATOMS: atom_id res chain seq x y z
N MET A 1 -5.76 -46.31 27.60
CA MET A 1 -6.91 -46.26 26.67
C MET A 1 -7.00 -44.83 26.16
N SER A 2 -6.44 -44.58 24.98
CA SER A 2 -6.47 -43.24 24.36
C SER A 2 -7.81 -43.06 23.64
N PRO A 3 -8.48 -41.89 23.78
CA PRO A 3 -9.75 -41.65 23.12
C PRO A 3 -9.57 -41.62 21.60
N LYS A 4 -10.45 -42.33 20.88
CA LYS A 4 -10.48 -42.33 19.41
C LYS A 4 -10.80 -40.91 18.91
N PRO A 5 -10.05 -40.38 17.94
CA PRO A 5 -10.33 -39.08 17.35
C PRO A 5 -11.70 -39.08 16.67
N ILE A 6 -12.37 -37.92 16.74
CA ILE A 6 -13.68 -37.70 16.11
C ILE A 6 -13.44 -37.59 14.60
N TRP A 7 -14.34 -38.14 13.78
CA TRP A 7 -14.22 -38.29 12.31
C TRP A 7 -13.59 -37.10 11.55
N TRP A 8 -13.83 -35.86 11.97
CA TRP A 8 -13.20 -34.67 11.38
C TRP A 8 -11.69 -34.52 11.67
N GLN A 9 -11.20 -34.95 12.83
CA GLN A 9 -9.77 -34.93 13.18
C GLN A 9 -8.97 -35.97 12.36
N GLU A 10 -9.57 -37.13 12.10
CA GLU A 10 -8.96 -38.19 11.28
C GLU A 10 -8.88 -37.76 9.80
N MET A 11 -9.95 -37.15 9.27
CA MET A 11 -9.99 -36.55 7.93
C MET A 11 -8.96 -35.41 7.73
N ALA A 12 -8.71 -34.61 8.76
CA ALA A 12 -7.76 -33.50 8.70
C ALA A 12 -6.29 -33.98 8.71
N THR A 13 -6.05 -35.15 9.32
CA THR A 13 -4.72 -35.74 9.48
C THR A 13 -4.35 -36.65 8.31
N GLU A 14 -5.29 -37.47 7.81
CA GLU A 14 -5.03 -38.41 6.70
C GLU A 14 -4.79 -37.74 5.34
N ARG A 15 -5.25 -36.50 5.15
CA ARG A 15 -5.11 -35.78 3.87
C ARG A 15 -3.85 -34.92 3.73
N ASN A 16 -2.93 -34.91 4.70
CA ASN A 16 -1.76 -34.02 4.64
C ASN A 16 -2.14 -32.56 4.28
N LEU A 17 -3.34 -32.12 4.68
CA LEU A 17 -3.87 -30.79 4.34
C LEU A 17 -3.11 -29.66 5.03
N PHE A 18 -2.27 -29.99 6.02
CA PHE A 18 -1.37 -29.05 6.69
C PHE A 18 0.11 -29.20 6.29
N GLY A 19 0.47 -30.23 5.51
CA GLY A 19 1.85 -30.56 5.13
C GLY A 19 2.19 -30.24 3.67
N LEU A 20 1.18 -30.11 2.80
CA LEU A 20 1.30 -29.34 1.58
C LEU A 20 1.01 -27.89 1.96
N GLY A 21 1.94 -26.97 1.68
CA GLY A 21 1.74 -25.54 1.87
C GLY A 21 0.61 -25.02 0.98
N ILE A 22 -0.64 -25.32 1.34
CA ILE A 22 -1.82 -24.74 0.75
C ILE A 22 -1.84 -23.29 1.22
N ASN A 23 -1.50 -22.36 0.32
CA ASN A 23 -1.69 -20.95 0.59
C ASN A 23 -3.21 -20.66 0.47
N LEU A 24 -3.96 -21.10 1.48
CA LEU A 24 -5.41 -20.96 1.54
C LEU A 24 -5.75 -19.57 2.04
N GLN A 25 -6.29 -18.73 1.16
CA GLN A 25 -6.84 -17.43 1.53
C GLN A 25 -8.34 -17.58 1.82
N GLY A 26 -8.71 -17.57 3.10
CA GLY A 26 -10.11 -17.66 3.53
C GLY A 26 -10.79 -16.29 3.64
N ILE A 27 -12.05 -16.22 3.20
CA ILE A 27 -12.95 -15.08 3.40
C ILE A 27 -14.12 -15.56 4.25
N VAL A 28 -14.43 -14.85 5.33
CA VAL A 28 -15.55 -15.14 6.22
C VAL A 28 -16.73 -14.23 5.84
N ILE A 29 -17.88 -14.82 5.55
CA ILE A 29 -19.14 -14.09 5.33
C ILE A 29 -20.04 -14.35 6.53
N VAL A 30 -20.53 -13.30 7.18
CA VAL A 30 -21.35 -13.41 8.39
C VAL A 30 -22.66 -12.65 8.25
N GLU A 31 -23.76 -13.28 8.65
CA GLU A 31 -25.06 -12.62 8.70
C GLU A 31 -25.13 -11.66 9.91
N LYS A 32 -25.19 -10.37 9.62
CA LYS A 32 -25.31 -9.27 10.57
C LYS A 32 -26.74 -8.72 10.53
N THR A 33 -27.57 -9.26 11.41
CA THR A 33 -28.97 -8.88 11.61
C THR A 33 -29.11 -8.15 12.95
N GLN A 34 -30.29 -7.58 13.23
CA GLN A 34 -30.56 -6.96 14.54
C GLN A 34 -30.29 -7.91 15.73
N MET A 35 -30.50 -9.22 15.54
CA MET A 35 -30.27 -10.23 16.58
C MET A 35 -28.79 -10.57 16.77
N SER A 36 -28.01 -10.61 15.68
CA SER A 36 -26.59 -10.99 15.70
C SER A 36 -25.63 -9.79 15.86
N GLU A 37 -26.13 -8.56 15.76
CA GLU A 37 -25.36 -7.31 15.88
C GLU A 37 -24.47 -7.28 17.13
N GLN A 38 -25.01 -7.68 18.29
CA GLN A 38 -24.31 -7.67 19.57
C GLN A 38 -23.03 -8.53 19.58
N TYR A 39 -22.96 -9.58 18.75
CA TYR A 39 -21.82 -10.48 18.67
C TYR A 39 -20.80 -10.06 17.60
N TYR A 40 -21.17 -9.14 16.70
CA TYR A 40 -20.37 -8.79 15.53
C TYR A 40 -19.01 -8.21 15.91
N SER A 41 -18.93 -7.37 16.94
CA SER A 41 -17.67 -6.74 17.36
C SER A 41 -16.62 -7.77 17.80
N ALA A 42 -17.03 -8.80 18.56
CA ALA A 42 -16.14 -9.87 19.00
C ALA A 42 -15.63 -10.71 17.82
N ILE A 43 -16.54 -11.04 16.88
CA ILE A 43 -16.20 -11.79 15.67
C ILE A 43 -15.26 -10.98 14.78
N GLN A 44 -15.52 -9.68 14.57
CA GLN A 44 -14.67 -8.81 13.77
C GLN A 44 -13.26 -8.70 14.35
N LYS A 45 -13.13 -8.51 15.66
CA LYS A 45 -11.83 -8.48 16.33
C LYS A 45 -11.07 -9.79 16.09
N PHE A 46 -11.72 -10.92 16.33
CA PHE A 46 -11.10 -12.22 16.16
C PHE A 46 -10.71 -12.51 14.70
N THR A 47 -11.63 -12.32 13.75
CA THR A 47 -11.38 -12.67 12.34
C THR A 47 -10.41 -11.71 11.66
N VAL A 48 -10.56 -10.40 11.87
CA VAL A 48 -9.77 -9.40 11.13
C VAL A 48 -8.47 -9.08 11.82
N LEU A 49 -8.49 -8.90 13.14
CA LEU A 49 -7.29 -8.47 13.89
C LEU A 49 -6.46 -9.66 14.37
N ASP A 50 -7.09 -10.69 14.94
CA ASP A 50 -6.35 -11.82 15.50
C ASP A 50 -5.93 -12.84 14.43
N LEU A 51 -6.81 -13.13 13.44
CA LEU A 51 -6.53 -14.08 12.36
C LEU A 51 -6.03 -13.45 11.05
N GLY A 52 -6.15 -12.12 10.88
CA GLY A 52 -5.75 -11.43 9.65
C GLY A 52 -6.56 -11.81 8.41
N MET A 53 -7.78 -12.36 8.59
CA MET A 53 -8.67 -12.77 7.51
C MET A 53 -9.63 -11.66 7.10
N VAL A 54 -10.25 -11.80 5.94
CA VAL A 54 -11.30 -10.88 5.47
C VAL A 54 -12.64 -11.30 6.07
N LEU A 55 -13.38 -10.33 6.65
CA LEU A 55 -14.73 -10.53 7.16
C LEU A 55 -15.71 -9.61 6.39
N LEU A 56 -16.76 -10.19 5.81
CA LEU A 56 -17.80 -9.48 5.07
C LEU A 56 -19.16 -9.67 5.75
N PRO A 57 -19.76 -8.61 6.35
CA PRO A 57 -21.11 -8.69 6.89
C PRO A 57 -22.16 -8.63 5.78
N VAL A 58 -23.24 -9.39 5.93
CA VAL A 58 -24.42 -9.39 5.04
C VAL A 58 -25.69 -9.37 5.87
N ALA A 59 -26.74 -8.67 5.42
CA ALA A 59 -28.02 -8.62 6.12
C ALA A 59 -28.93 -9.82 5.83
N SER A 60 -28.66 -10.54 4.73
CA SER A 60 -29.44 -11.73 4.32
C SER A 60 -28.66 -12.63 3.38
N GLN A 61 -29.17 -13.86 3.19
CA GLN A 61 -28.62 -14.81 2.21
C GLN A 61 -28.70 -14.32 0.77
N MET A 62 -29.68 -13.47 0.44
CA MET A 62 -29.78 -12.86 -0.89
C MET A 62 -28.64 -11.87 -1.14
N GLU A 63 -28.26 -11.10 -0.13
CA GLU A 63 -27.09 -10.24 -0.22
C GLU A 63 -25.80 -11.06 -0.29
N ALA A 64 -25.72 -12.16 0.48
CA ALA A 64 -24.60 -13.09 0.44
C ALA A 64 -24.40 -13.70 -0.95
N SER A 65 -25.47 -14.11 -1.63
CA SER A 65 -25.39 -14.70 -2.97
C SER A 65 -24.86 -13.70 -3.99
N CYS A 66 -25.39 -12.47 -4.00
CA CYS A 66 -24.92 -11.38 -4.85
C CYS A 66 -23.44 -11.05 -4.59
N LEU A 67 -23.05 -11.01 -3.31
CA LEU A 67 -21.67 -10.74 -2.91
C LEU A 67 -20.70 -11.82 -3.38
N ILE A 68 -21.07 -13.10 -3.24
CA ILE A 68 -20.26 -14.23 -3.71
C ILE A 68 -20.08 -14.18 -5.23
N ILE A 69 -21.15 -13.88 -5.98
CA ILE A 69 -21.07 -13.69 -7.44
C ILE A 69 -20.05 -12.59 -7.77
N GLN A 70 -20.11 -11.44 -7.07
CA GLN A 70 -19.18 -10.34 -7.28
C GLN A 70 -17.73 -10.74 -6.95
N LEU A 71 -17.50 -11.51 -5.88
CA LEU A 71 -16.17 -11.99 -5.51
C LEU A 71 -15.58 -12.90 -6.60
N VAL A 72 -16.37 -13.81 -7.17
CA VAL A 72 -15.93 -14.68 -8.27
C VAL A 72 -15.62 -13.86 -9.53
N GLN A 73 -16.50 -12.91 -9.86
CA GLN A 73 -16.27 -12.02 -11.00
C GLN A 73 -15.00 -11.19 -10.84
N GLU A 74 -14.72 -10.67 -9.65
CA GLU A 74 -13.52 -9.86 -9.40
C GLU A 74 -12.26 -10.72 -9.41
N GLN A 75 -12.32 -11.94 -8.86
CA GLN A 75 -11.20 -12.90 -8.88
C GLN A 75 -10.86 -13.38 -10.31
N THR A 76 -11.86 -13.45 -11.19
CA THR A 76 -11.67 -13.88 -12.58
C THR A 76 -11.11 -12.75 -13.46
N LYS A 77 -11.24 -11.50 -13.03
CA LYS A 77 -10.69 -10.36 -13.78
C LYS A 77 -9.17 -10.28 -13.60
N GLU A 78 -8.52 -9.80 -14.66
CA GLU A 78 -7.13 -9.38 -14.59
C GLU A 78 -6.90 -8.38 -13.43
N PRO A 79 -5.94 -8.62 -12.52
CA PRO A 79 -5.66 -7.72 -11.40
C PRO A 79 -5.35 -6.28 -11.82
N SER A 80 -4.87 -6.09 -13.06
CA SER A 80 -4.60 -4.77 -13.65
C SER A 80 -5.85 -3.92 -13.87
N LYS A 81 -7.04 -4.53 -13.94
CA LYS A 81 -8.32 -3.83 -14.04
C LYS A 81 -8.76 -3.24 -12.72
N ASN A 82 -8.28 -3.77 -11.59
CA ASN A 82 -8.52 -3.16 -10.29
C ASN A 82 -7.69 -1.85 -10.20
N PRO A 83 -8.32 -0.68 -10.11
CA PRO A 83 -7.61 0.60 -10.13
C PRO A 83 -6.64 0.77 -8.95
N PHE A 84 -6.90 0.10 -7.82
CA PHE A 84 -6.04 0.12 -6.64
C PHE A 84 -4.82 -0.80 -6.77
N LEU A 85 -4.90 -1.82 -7.62
CA LEU A 85 -3.78 -2.72 -7.93
C LEU A 85 -3.05 -2.35 -9.22
N SER A 86 -3.64 -1.48 -10.04
CA SER A 86 -3.03 -1.05 -11.28
C SER A 86 -1.72 -0.33 -10.96
N LYS A 87 -0.59 -1.03 -11.16
CA LYS A 87 0.75 -0.44 -11.16
C LYS A 87 0.94 0.34 -12.45
N LYS A 88 0.09 1.34 -12.70
CA LYS A 88 0.39 2.36 -13.71
C LYS A 88 1.54 3.15 -13.13
N ARG A 89 2.78 2.74 -13.46
CA ARG A 89 3.96 3.59 -13.31
C ARG A 89 3.74 4.76 -14.26
N ALA A 90 3.01 5.77 -13.80
CA ALA A 90 3.13 7.08 -14.43
C ALA A 90 4.62 7.43 -14.30
N PRO A 91 5.33 7.73 -15.39
CA PRO A 91 6.67 8.30 -15.27
C PRO A 91 6.54 9.49 -14.32
N ILE A 92 7.47 9.62 -13.37
CA ILE A 92 7.47 10.73 -12.41
C ILE A 92 7.26 11.99 -13.23
N PRO A 93 6.13 12.71 -13.08
CA PRO A 93 5.89 13.87 -13.92
C PRO A 93 7.04 14.84 -13.68
N GLU A 94 7.71 15.33 -14.72
CA GLU A 94 8.81 16.30 -14.60
C GLU A 94 8.39 17.51 -13.73
N LEU A 95 7.10 17.85 -13.78
CA LEU A 95 6.46 18.85 -12.91
C LEU A 95 6.57 18.54 -11.41
N SER A 96 6.50 17.27 -11.00
CA SER A 96 6.67 16.86 -9.60
C SER A 96 8.11 17.07 -9.15
N LEU A 97 9.07 16.74 -10.00
CA LEU A 97 10.49 16.98 -9.74
C LEU A 97 10.76 18.48 -9.60
N LEU A 98 10.23 19.30 -10.52
CA LEU A 98 10.28 20.75 -10.45
C LEU A 98 9.65 21.32 -9.17
N ARG A 99 8.48 20.81 -8.76
CA ARG A 99 7.82 21.21 -7.52
C ARG A 99 8.65 20.89 -6.28
N THR A 100 9.33 19.74 -6.26
CA THR A 100 10.23 19.36 -5.17
C THR A 100 11.40 20.32 -5.06
N VAL A 101 12.03 20.69 -6.18
CA VAL A 101 13.14 21.66 -6.17
C VAL A 101 12.66 23.06 -5.76
N GLN A 102 11.42 23.44 -6.10
CA GLN A 102 10.83 24.70 -5.67
C GLN A 102 10.53 24.77 -4.17
N GLN A 103 10.55 23.65 -3.43
CA GLN A 103 10.42 23.69 -1.97
C GLN A 103 11.71 24.18 -1.27
N ILE A 104 12.83 24.28 -2.01
CA ILE A 104 14.08 24.75 -1.45
C ILE A 104 14.00 26.28 -1.24
N PRO A 105 14.33 26.81 -0.05
CA PRO A 105 14.26 28.24 0.23
C PRO A 105 15.06 29.07 -0.78
N GLY A 106 14.42 30.08 -1.38
CA GLY A 106 15.06 30.96 -2.36
C GLY A 106 15.13 30.41 -3.80
N VAL A 107 14.61 29.19 -4.04
CA VAL A 107 14.54 28.58 -5.37
C VAL A 107 13.13 28.71 -5.95
N GLY A 108 12.92 29.72 -6.80
CA GLY A 108 11.69 29.88 -7.58
C GLY A 108 11.64 29.02 -8.84
N LYS A 109 10.55 29.13 -9.63
CA LYS A 109 10.32 28.35 -10.86
C LYS A 109 11.49 28.39 -11.85
N VAL A 110 12.03 29.58 -12.12
CA VAL A 110 13.11 29.78 -13.09
C VAL A 110 14.41 29.15 -12.60
N LYS A 111 14.75 29.36 -11.32
CA LYS A 111 15.97 28.79 -10.71
C LYS A 111 15.88 27.27 -10.61
N ALA A 112 14.70 26.73 -10.31
CA ALA A 112 14.46 25.29 -10.28
C ALA A 112 14.71 24.64 -11.66
N LEU A 113 14.24 25.26 -12.74
CA LEU A 113 14.50 24.77 -14.11
C LEU A 113 15.99 24.76 -14.43
N LEU A 114 16.70 25.86 -14.16
CA LEU A 114 18.14 25.97 -14.42
C LEU A 114 18.96 24.97 -13.58
N LEU A 115 18.59 24.78 -12.32
CA LEU A 115 19.22 23.78 -11.46
C LEU A 115 19.01 22.36 -12.00
N LEU A 116 17.82 22.04 -12.51
CA LEU A 116 17.53 20.71 -13.05
C LEU A 116 18.14 20.47 -14.44
N GLN A 117 18.40 21.53 -15.21
CA GLN A 117 19.19 21.42 -16.42
C GLN A 117 20.66 21.08 -16.13
N LYS A 118 21.23 21.62 -15.04
CA LYS A 118 22.62 21.35 -14.65
C LYS A 118 22.77 20.08 -13.81
N PHE A 119 21.80 19.78 -12.97
CA PHE A 119 21.76 18.62 -12.06
C PHE A 119 20.47 17.83 -12.32
N PRO A 120 20.49 16.84 -13.23
CA PRO A 120 19.29 16.14 -13.69
C PRO A 120 18.62 15.25 -12.63
N SER A 121 19.19 15.14 -11.42
CA SER A 121 18.62 14.39 -10.30
C SER A 121 18.73 15.15 -8.98
N ILE A 122 17.77 14.92 -8.07
CA ILE A 122 17.79 15.49 -6.71
C ILE A 122 19.05 15.06 -5.95
N GLN A 123 19.53 13.84 -6.16
CA GLN A 123 20.77 13.33 -5.55
C GLN A 123 22.01 14.11 -6.02
N GLN A 124 22.09 14.45 -7.30
CA GLN A 124 23.20 15.29 -7.79
C GLN A 124 23.08 16.72 -7.27
N LEU A 125 21.86 17.24 -7.16
CA LEU A 125 21.63 18.57 -6.57
C LEU A 125 22.02 18.61 -5.08
N SER A 126 21.76 17.55 -4.31
CA SER A 126 22.10 17.51 -2.89
C SER A 126 23.60 17.39 -2.63
N ASN A 127 24.32 16.72 -3.54
CA ASN A 127 25.78 16.54 -3.44
C ASN A 127 26.59 17.64 -4.17
N ALA A 128 25.91 18.60 -4.79
CA ALA A 128 26.57 19.68 -5.53
C ALA A 128 27.36 20.60 -4.59
N SER A 129 28.56 20.98 -5.00
CA SER A 129 29.39 21.92 -4.25
C SER A 129 28.94 23.37 -4.44
N LEU A 130 29.28 24.26 -3.50
CA LEU A 130 28.96 25.70 -3.61
C LEU A 130 29.43 26.30 -4.94
N ARG A 131 30.64 25.94 -5.39
CA ARG A 131 31.24 26.43 -6.63
C ARG A 131 30.43 26.05 -7.87
N GLU A 132 29.72 24.93 -7.81
CA GLU A 132 28.89 24.47 -8.93
C GLU A 132 27.48 25.08 -8.89
N LEU A 133 26.99 25.46 -7.72
CA LEU A 133 25.68 26.09 -7.51
C LEU A 133 25.69 27.61 -7.77
N GLU A 134 26.76 28.30 -7.35
CA GLU A 134 26.98 29.74 -7.53
C GLU A 134 26.70 30.28 -8.94
N PRO A 135 27.23 29.70 -10.03
CA PRO A 135 27.00 30.22 -11.39
C PRO A 135 25.55 30.09 -11.86
N VAL A 136 24.70 29.31 -11.18
CA VAL A 136 23.30 29.08 -11.56
C VAL A 136 22.32 29.93 -10.76
N VAL A 137 22.55 30.09 -9.46
CA VAL A 137 21.57 30.72 -8.55
C VAL A 137 22.09 31.95 -7.80
N GLY A 138 23.40 32.22 -7.87
CA GLY A 138 24.12 33.24 -7.12
C GLY A 138 24.57 32.77 -5.73
N PRO A 139 25.53 33.47 -5.10
CA PRO A 139 26.19 33.04 -3.87
C PRO A 139 25.25 32.88 -2.67
N ALA A 140 24.34 33.82 -2.44
CA ALA A 140 23.40 33.76 -1.32
C ALA A 140 22.45 32.54 -1.40
N VAL A 141 21.94 32.24 -2.60
CA VAL A 141 21.03 31.11 -2.79
C VAL A 141 21.79 29.78 -2.81
N ALA A 142 23.01 29.74 -3.35
CA ALA A 142 23.87 28.56 -3.28
C ALA A 142 24.16 28.14 -1.82
N GLN A 143 24.43 29.11 -0.94
CA GLN A 143 24.61 28.86 0.49
C GLN A 143 23.33 28.33 1.15
N HIS A 144 22.16 28.90 0.84
CA HIS A 144 20.88 28.40 1.37
C HIS A 144 20.59 26.96 0.92
N ILE A 145 20.87 26.62 -0.35
CA ILE A 145 20.69 25.27 -0.87
C ILE A 145 21.63 24.29 -0.15
N GLN A 146 22.92 24.62 -0.02
CA GLN A 146 23.87 23.74 0.66
C GLN A 146 23.52 23.56 2.14
N ALA A 147 23.17 24.66 2.84
CA ALA A 147 22.73 24.61 4.22
C ALA A 147 21.46 23.75 4.37
N PHE A 148 20.50 23.86 3.46
CA PHE A 148 19.27 23.06 3.46
C PHE A 148 19.54 21.55 3.40
N PHE A 149 20.56 21.11 2.65
CA PHE A 149 20.91 19.69 2.54
C PHE A 149 21.89 19.18 3.61
N THR A 150 22.71 20.05 4.19
CA THR A 150 23.83 19.65 5.07
C THR A 150 23.54 19.90 6.56
N GLN A 151 22.60 20.81 6.89
CA GLN A 151 22.25 21.07 8.28
C GLN A 151 21.45 19.90 8.86
N PRO A 152 21.90 19.29 9.98
CA PRO A 152 21.08 18.36 10.73
C PRO A 152 19.90 19.12 11.35
N ARG A 153 18.72 18.49 11.35
CA ARG A 153 17.51 19.01 12.02
C ARG A 153 17.44 18.55 13.47
#